data_AF-A0A2D4JUX0-F1
#
_entry.id   AF-A0A2D4JUX0-F1
#
_cell.length_a   1.000
_cell.length_b   1.000
_cell.length_c   1.000
_cell.angle_alpha   90.00
_cell.angle_beta   90.00
_cell.angle_gamma   90.00
#
_symmetry.space_group_name_H-M   'P 1'
#
loop_
_entity.id
_entity.type
_entity.pdbx_description
1 polymer ?
#
loop_
_entity_poly.entity_id
_entity_poly.type
_entity_poly.pdbx_seq_one_letter_code
_entity_poly.pdbx_strand_id
1 'polypeptide(L)'
;VVKLIRDKLKTMTLAIGDGANDVSMIQVADIGVGISGPEGMQAVMASDFAVPKFRYLEKLLLVHGHWCYSRLANMVLYFFYKNAMFVALLFWYQFYCGFSGSSMIDQWYL
;
A
#
# COMPACT_ATOMS: atom_id res chain seq x y z
N VAL A 1 -0.48 12.34 21.09
CA VAL A 1 -0.26 10.93 21.51
C VAL A 1 0.07 10.03 20.33
N VAL A 2 -0.76 9.97 19.28
CA VAL A 2 -0.53 9.12 18.08
C VAL A 2 0.86 9.29 17.47
N LYS A 3 1.30 10.54 17.24
CA LYS A 3 2.66 10.83 16.74
C LYS A 3 3.77 10.19 17.57
N LEU A 4 3.66 10.27 18.91
CA LEU A 4 4.65 9.70 19.82
C LEU A 4 4.72 8.17 19.69
N ILE A 5 3.57 7.50 19.56
CA ILE A 5 3.50 6.04 19.44
C ILE A 5 4.09 5.61 18.10
N ARG A 6 3.70 6.27 17.00
CA ARG A 6 4.25 5.99 15.68
C ARG A 6 5.76 6.15 15.65
N ASP A 7 6.26 7.27 16.14
CA ASP A 7 7.68 7.60 16.05
C ASP A 7 8.54 6.72 16.98
N LYS A 8 8.02 6.31 18.15
CA LYS A 8 8.75 5.45 19.09
C LYS A 8 8.69 3.96 18.76
N LEU A 9 7.51 3.44 18.38
CA LEU A 9 7.33 2.01 18.17
C LEU A 9 7.53 1.59 16.71
N LYS A 10 7.56 2.55 15.76
CA LYS A 10 7.65 2.28 14.32
C LYS A 10 6.60 1.28 13.81
N THR A 11 5.45 1.27 14.46
CA THR A 11 4.30 0.44 14.09
C THR A 11 3.32 1.24 13.26
N MET A 12 2.62 0.56 12.36
CA MET A 12 1.51 1.16 11.62
C MET A 12 0.38 1.53 12.59
N THR A 13 -0.08 2.78 12.51
CA THR A 13 -1.13 3.33 13.37
C THR A 13 -2.40 3.61 12.58
N LEU A 14 -3.53 3.23 13.16
CA LEU A 14 -4.85 3.53 12.61
C LEU A 14 -5.64 4.36 13.62
N ALA A 15 -6.21 5.48 13.18
CA ALA A 15 -7.07 6.34 14.00
C ALA A 15 -8.48 6.41 13.42
N ILE A 16 -9.46 6.50 14.31
CA ILE A 16 -10.88 6.52 13.98
C ILE A 16 -11.52 7.71 14.68
N GLY A 17 -12.41 8.42 13.99
CA GLY A 17 -13.16 9.53 14.58
C GLY A 17 -14.42 9.85 13.80
N ASP A 18 -15.34 10.57 14.42
CA ASP A 18 -16.65 10.95 13.88
C ASP A 18 -16.84 12.47 13.80
N GLY A 19 -16.11 13.24 14.61
CA GLY A 19 -16.24 14.70 14.70
C GLY A 19 -14.99 15.50 14.32
N ALA A 20 -15.14 16.83 14.29
CA ALA A 20 -14.06 17.77 13.98
C ALA A 20 -12.87 17.68 14.96
N ASN A 21 -13.11 17.24 16.20
CA ASN A 21 -12.07 17.10 17.23
C ASN A 21 -11.05 16.01 16.88
N ASP A 22 -11.48 14.96 16.17
CA ASP A 22 -10.65 13.83 15.82
C ASP A 22 -9.84 14.03 14.54
N VAL A 23 -10.11 15.10 13.78
CA VAL A 23 -9.41 15.42 12.52
C VAL A 23 -7.89 15.46 12.74
N SER A 24 -7.44 16.10 13.82
CA SER A 24 -6.03 16.18 14.16
C SER A 24 -5.41 14.83 14.53
N MET A 25 -6.20 13.92 15.10
CA MET A 25 -5.77 12.56 15.43
C MET A 25 -5.68 11.70 14.16
N ILE A 26 -6.70 11.78 13.31
CA ILE A 26 -6.84 11.05 12.04
C ILE A 26 -5.70 11.39 11.09
N GLN A 27 -5.40 12.68 10.90
CA GLN A 27 -4.33 13.13 9.98
C GLN A 27 -2.92 12.77 10.44
N VAL A 28 -2.75 12.50 11.74
CA VAL A 28 -1.45 12.14 12.31
C VAL A 28 -1.19 10.63 12.22
N ALA A 29 -2.24 9.81 12.14
CA ALA A 29 -2.10 8.37 11.98
C ALA A 29 -1.64 7.99 10.56
N ASP A 30 -1.19 6.75 10.38
CA ASP A 30 -0.82 6.25 9.05
C ASP A 30 -2.05 5.89 8.21
N ILE A 31 -3.15 5.52 8.89
CA ILE A 31 -4.45 5.27 8.26
C ILE A 31 -5.54 5.98 9.07
N GLY A 32 -6.30 6.82 8.41
CA GLY A 32 -7.45 7.54 8.95
C GLY A 32 -8.78 6.91 8.57
N VAL A 33 -9.65 6.64 9.54
CA VAL A 33 -11.02 6.16 9.28
C VAL A 33 -12.05 7.10 9.89
N GLY A 34 -12.87 7.73 9.06
CA GLY A 34 -13.97 8.58 9.48
C GLY A 34 -15.27 7.80 9.61
N ILE A 35 -16.00 7.99 10.71
CA ILE A 35 -17.36 7.47 10.88
C ILE A 35 -18.35 8.54 10.45
N SER A 36 -19.20 8.23 9.48
CA SER A 36 -20.27 9.14 9.05
C SER A 36 -21.41 9.11 10.07
N GLY A 37 -21.62 10.23 10.75
CA GLY A 37 -22.64 10.40 11.77
C GLY A 37 -23.34 11.76 11.69
N PRO A 38 -24.38 11.99 12.50
CA PRO A 38 -25.12 13.24 12.54
C PRO A 38 -24.31 14.42 13.12
N GLU A 39 -23.18 14.15 13.78
CA GLU A 39 -22.35 15.16 14.47
C GLU A 39 -21.47 16.00 13.52
N GLY A 40 -21.39 15.63 12.24
CA GLY A 40 -20.67 16.38 11.22
C GLY A 40 -19.94 15.48 10.23
N MET A 41 -19.55 16.06 9.09
CA MET A 41 -18.78 15.35 8.06
C MET A 41 -17.29 15.66 8.10
N GLN A 42 -16.80 16.45 9.07
CA GLN A 42 -15.40 16.91 9.06
C GLN A 42 -14.40 15.74 9.23
N ALA A 43 -14.66 14.80 10.14
CA ALA A 43 -13.80 13.62 10.32
C ALA A 43 -13.75 12.77 9.05
N VAL A 44 -14.90 12.56 8.40
CA VAL A 44 -15.03 11.80 7.16
C VAL A 44 -14.24 12.45 6.02
N MET A 45 -14.37 13.76 5.86
CA MET A 45 -13.65 14.51 4.83
C MET A 45 -12.14 14.54 5.03
N ALA A 46 -11.68 14.43 6.27
CA ALA A 46 -10.26 14.41 6.62
C ALA A 46 -9.65 12.99 6.70
N SER A 47 -10.46 11.94 6.51
CA SER A 47 -10.05 10.54 6.62
C SER A 47 -9.75 9.89 5.27
N ASP A 48 -8.90 8.86 5.27
CA ASP A 48 -8.62 8.05 4.06
C ASP A 48 -9.80 7.14 3.69
N PHE A 49 -10.49 6.62 4.71
CA PHE A 49 -11.65 5.76 4.54
C PHE A 49 -12.85 6.25 5.35
N ALA A 50 -14.02 6.30 4.70
CA ALA A 50 -15.28 6.62 5.33
C ALA A 50 -16.11 5.36 5.56
N VAL A 51 -16.54 5.10 6.80
CA VAL A 51 -17.49 4.02 7.11
C VAL A 51 -18.73 4.58 7.82
N PRO A 52 -19.93 4.07 7.56
CA PRO A 52 -21.14 4.61 8.17
C PRO A 52 -21.32 4.18 9.63
N LYS A 53 -20.71 3.05 10.05
CA LYS A 53 -20.78 2.53 11.43
C LYS A 53 -19.50 1.80 11.76
N PHE A 54 -19.13 1.80 13.05
CA PHE A 54 -17.93 1.14 13.55
C PHE A 54 -17.84 -0.35 13.19
N ARG A 55 -18.97 -1.08 13.14
CA ARG A 55 -19.01 -2.51 12.78
C ARG A 55 -18.39 -2.83 11.42
N TYR A 56 -18.40 -1.89 10.47
CA TYR A 56 -17.81 -2.12 9.14
C TYR A 56 -16.28 -2.08 9.15
N LEU A 57 -15.66 -1.53 10.20
CA LEU A 57 -14.21 -1.51 10.36
C LEU A 57 -13.63 -2.92 10.40
N GLU A 58 -14.29 -3.86 11.08
CA GLU A 58 -13.85 -5.25 11.16
C GLU A 58 -13.65 -5.85 9.77
N LYS A 59 -14.66 -5.69 8.90
CA LYS A 59 -14.59 -6.19 7.52
C LYS A 59 -13.58 -5.40 6.67
N LEU A 60 -13.43 -4.11 6.91
CA LEU A 60 -12.41 -3.30 6.22
C LEU A 60 -11.01 -3.81 6.53
N LEU A 61 -10.69 -4.06 7.80
CA LEU A 61 -9.34 -4.46 8.21
C LEU A 61 -9.06 -5.93 7.93
N LEU A 62 -9.94 -6.83 8.39
CA LEU A 62 -9.66 -8.26 8.37
C LEU A 62 -9.81 -8.86 6.98
N VAL A 63 -10.72 -8.34 6.15
CA VAL A 63 -10.92 -8.85 4.79
C VAL A 63 -10.12 -8.01 3.79
N HIS A 64 -10.43 -6.71 3.68
CA HIS A 64 -9.83 -5.88 2.64
C HIS A 64 -8.37 -5.55 2.93
N GLY A 65 -8.04 -5.23 4.19
CA GLY A 65 -6.65 -5.02 4.60
C GLY A 65 -5.78 -6.24 4.36
N HIS A 66 -6.21 -7.42 4.80
CA HIS A 66 -5.47 -8.66 4.61
C HIS A 66 -5.29 -9.03 3.12
N TRP A 67 -6.37 -8.95 2.32
CA TRP A 67 -6.29 -9.24 0.89
C TRP A 67 -5.43 -8.24 0.12
N CYS A 68 -5.55 -6.95 0.42
CA CYS A 68 -4.74 -5.92 -0.22
C CYS A 68 -3.26 -6.15 0.08
N TYR A 69 -2.92 -6.39 1.35
CA TYR A 69 -1.55 -6.67 1.77
C TYR A 69 -0.97 -7.90 1.06
N SER A 70 -1.68 -9.03 1.08
CA SER A 70 -1.22 -10.26 0.44
C SER A 70 -1.07 -10.12 -1.08
N ARG A 71 -2.01 -9.45 -1.75
CA ARG A 71 -1.95 -9.22 -3.20
C ARG A 71 -0.79 -8.30 -3.57
N LEU A 72 -0.60 -7.20 -2.83
CA LEU A 72 0.47 -6.25 -3.09
C LEU A 72 1.83 -6.90 -2.88
N ALA A 73 2.02 -7.64 -1.78
CA ALA A 73 3.26 -8.35 -1.50
C ALA A 73 3.60 -9.34 -2.64
N ASN A 74 2.63 -10.16 -3.07
CA ASN A 74 2.81 -11.09 -4.17
C ASN A 74 3.09 -10.39 -5.51
N MET A 75 2.41 -9.28 -5.78
CA MET A 75 2.61 -8.49 -7.00
C MET A 75 4.04 -7.94 -7.06
N VAL A 76 4.55 -7.38 -5.95
CA VAL A 76 5.91 -6.83 -5.88
C VAL A 76 6.94 -7.94 -6.08
N LEU A 77 6.81 -9.08 -5.41
CA LEU A 77 7.71 -10.22 -5.59
C LEU A 77 7.70 -10.74 -7.03
N TYR A 78 6.51 -10.88 -7.61
CA TYR A 78 6.35 -11.34 -8.99
C TYR A 78 6.93 -10.35 -9.99
N PHE A 79 6.78 -9.05 -9.76
CA PHE A 79 7.36 -8.00 -10.59
C PHE A 79 8.88 -8.11 -10.64
N PHE A 80 9.53 -8.26 -9.48
CA PHE A 80 10.98 -8.47 -9.45
C PHE A 80 11.39 -9.77 -10.11
N TYR A 81 10.69 -10.88 -9.82
CA TYR A 81 10.97 -12.18 -10.42
C TYR A 81 10.93 -12.12 -11.96
N LYS A 82 9.85 -11.59 -12.53
CA LYS A 82 9.65 -11.52 -13.99
C LYS A 82 10.75 -10.67 -14.65
N ASN A 83 11.03 -9.49 -14.11
CA ASN A 83 12.03 -8.60 -14.69
C ASN A 83 13.46 -9.15 -14.52
N ALA A 84 13.79 -9.73 -13.36
CA ALA A 84 15.09 -10.34 -13.12
C ALA A 84 15.34 -11.52 -14.07
N MET A 85 14.33 -12.38 -14.29
CA MET A 85 14.43 -13.48 -15.24
C MET A 85 14.64 -13.00 -16.68
N PHE A 86 13.93 -11.94 -17.08
CA PHE A 86 14.09 -11.34 -18.40
C PHE A 86 15.50 -10.80 -18.62
N VAL A 87 16.01 -10.01 -17.67
CA VAL A 87 17.38 -9.46 -17.72
C VAL A 87 18.43 -10.57 -17.65
N ALA A 88 18.23 -11.59 -16.81
CA ALA A 88 19.16 -12.72 -16.67
C ALA A 88 19.30 -13.51 -17.98
N LEU A 89 18.21 -13.66 -18.74
CA LEU A 89 18.25 -14.31 -20.05
C LEU A 89 19.10 -13.50 -21.06
N LEU A 90 18.90 -12.18 -21.11
CA LEU A 90 19.72 -11.31 -21.96
C LEU A 90 21.19 -11.30 -21.53
N PHE A 91 21.45 -11.31 -20.22
CA PHE A 91 22.80 -11.41 -19.66
C PHE A 91 23.48 -12.72 -20.06
N TRP A 92 22.78 -13.85 -19.97
CA TRP A 92 23.37 -15.14 -20.35
C TRP A 92 23.66 -15.23 -21.85
N TYR A 93 22.81 -14.64 -22.68
CA TYR A 93 23.04 -14.54 -24.12
C TYR A 93 24.34 -13.79 -24.47
N GLN A 94 24.73 -12.80 -23.68
CA GLN A 94 25.97 -12.06 -23.93
C GLN A 94 27.23 -12.94 -23.90
N PHE A 95 27.24 -14.04 -23.13
CA PHE A 95 28.38 -14.96 -23.14
C PHE A 95 28.54 -15.66 -24.48
N TYR A 96 27.44 -15.97 -25.18
CA TYR A 96 27.48 -16.58 -26.51
C TYR A 96 27.88 -15.58 -27.60
N CYS A 97 27.56 -14.30 -27.43
CA CYS A 97 27.89 -13.23 -28.37
C CYS A 97 29.21 -12.51 -28.07
N GLY A 98 29.98 -12.97 -27.08
CA GLY A 98 31.24 -12.34 -26.68
C GLY A 98 31.07 -10.92 -26.15
N PHE A 99 29.94 -10.61 -25.49
CA PHE A 99 29.60 -9.29 -24.94
C PHE A 99 29.50 -8.16 -25.98
N SER A 100 29.11 -8.48 -27.21
CA SER A 100 28.91 -7.49 -28.29
C SER A 100 27.74 -6.53 -28.05
N GLY A 101 26.85 -6.81 -27.08
CA GLY A 101 25.66 -6.00 -26.80
C GLY A 101 24.47 -6.30 -27.71
N SER A 102 24.55 -7.32 -28.56
CA SER A 102 23.41 -7.78 -29.36
C SER A 102 22.33 -8.41 -28.47
N SER A 103 21.06 -8.10 -28.73
CA SER A 103 19.92 -8.75 -28.08
C SER A 103 19.40 -9.91 -28.92
N MET A 104 19.09 -11.04 -28.29
CA MET A 104 18.37 -12.16 -28.93
C MET A 104 16.87 -11.85 -29.10
N ILE A 105 16.35 -10.92 -28.30
CA ILE A 105 14.94 -10.52 -28.29
C ILE A 105 14.80 -9.27 -29.16
N ASP A 106 13.80 -9.30 -30.05
CA ASP A 106 13.47 -8.18 -30.92
C ASP A 106 13.05 -6.95 -30.09
N GLN A 107 13.40 -5.77 -30.58
CA GLN A 107 13.23 -4.49 -29.90
C GLN A 107 11.76 -4.19 -29.58
N TRP A 108 10.81 -4.74 -30.35
CA TRP A 108 9.38 -4.60 -30.06
C TRP A 108 8.94 -5.31 -28.77
N TYR A 109 9.68 -6.33 -28.32
CA TYR A 109 9.38 -7.12 -27.12
C TYR A 109 10.24 -6.73 -25.90
N LEU A 110 11.19 -5.81 -26.09
CA LEU A 110 12.01 -5.18 -25.06
C LEU A 110 11.30 -3.97 -24.47
#